data_AF-A0A9E1GRH2-F1
#
_entry.id   AF-A0A9E1GRH2-F1
#
_cell.length_a   1.000
_cell.length_b   1.000
_cell.length_c   1.000
_cell.angle_alpha   90.00
_cell.angle_beta   90.00
_cell.angle_gamma   90.00
#
_symmetry.space_group_name_H-M   'P 1'
#
loop_
_entity.id
_entity.type
_entity.pdbx_description
1 polymer ?
#
loop_
_entity_poly.entity_id
_entity_poly.type
_entity_poly.pdbx_seq_one_letter_code
_entity_poly.pdbx_strand_id
1 'polypeptide(L)'
;MRRIKDKNRVKDGVIRRNKKRWQEAAASITVEASLVVPLALIVIFLLISLDFYVHDKAYYTLCAFETVMTGNSYGRMGQESGERYAKEKLSSLLKAHRMPTEVPQGQVKVTDEHTEAVFEGSVCQLWGHGIWKYHVSAEAKNIRPEERIRRIRMVENIIS
;
A
#
# COMPACT_ATOMS: atom_id res chain seq x y z
N MET A 1 65.25 17.75 41.58
CA MET A 1 63.91 18.39 41.55
C MET A 1 63.45 18.88 40.16
N ARG A 2 64.27 19.60 39.36
CA ARG A 2 63.83 20.13 38.03
C ARG A 2 63.28 19.08 37.05
N ARG A 3 63.93 17.92 36.94
CA ARG A 3 63.56 16.86 35.99
C ARG A 3 62.16 16.26 36.23
N ILE A 4 61.68 16.28 37.48
CA ILE A 4 60.34 15.79 37.85
C ILE A 4 59.27 16.81 37.43
N LYS A 5 59.57 18.10 37.54
CA LYS A 5 58.67 19.21 37.19
C LYS A 5 58.42 19.26 35.67
N ASP A 6 59.44 19.01 34.86
CA ASP A 6 59.28 18.94 33.39
C ASP A 6 58.47 17.71 32.96
N LYS A 7 58.68 16.56 33.61
CA LYS A 7 57.92 15.34 33.29
C LYS A 7 56.43 15.52 33.60
N ASN A 8 56.08 16.22 34.69
CA ASN A 8 54.70 16.56 35.00
C ASN A 8 54.12 17.58 34.01
N ARG A 9 54.89 18.61 33.64
CA ARG A 9 54.45 19.62 32.66
C ARG A 9 54.15 19.03 31.28
N VAL A 10 54.94 18.06 30.84
CA VAL A 10 54.69 17.33 29.59
C VAL A 10 53.46 16.44 29.72
N LYS A 11 53.30 15.71 30.83
CA LYS A 11 52.10 14.89 31.10
C LYS A 11 50.82 15.74 31.10
N ASP A 12 50.84 16.88 31.78
CA ASP A 12 49.70 17.80 31.85
C ASP A 12 49.34 18.37 30.47
N GLY A 13 50.35 18.64 29.64
CA GLY A 13 50.17 19.07 28.25
C GLY A 13 49.50 17.98 27.38
N VAL A 14 49.90 16.72 27.54
CA VAL A 14 49.31 15.58 26.83
C VAL A 14 47.86 15.34 27.28
N ILE A 15 47.58 15.40 28.58
CA ILE A 15 46.23 15.22 29.12
C ILE A 15 45.29 16.33 28.61
N ARG A 16 45.74 17.60 28.62
CA ARG A 16 44.95 18.73 28.09
C ARG A 16 44.69 18.60 26.59
N ARG A 17 45.67 18.13 25.82
CA ARG A 17 45.52 17.94 24.36
C ARG A 17 44.54 16.81 24.05
N ASN A 18 44.61 15.69 24.76
CA ASN A 18 43.64 14.61 24.62
C ASN A 18 42.23 15.08 25.02
N LYS A 19 42.08 15.81 26.13
CA LYS A 19 40.77 16.35 26.55
C LYS A 19 40.14 17.25 25.49
N LYS A 20 40.92 18.13 24.84
CA LYS A 20 40.44 18.95 23.72
C LYS A 20 39.99 18.12 22.51
N ARG A 21 40.77 17.11 22.11
CA ARG A 21 40.40 16.21 21.00
C ARG A 21 39.09 15.45 21.27
N TRP A 22 38.86 15.01 22.51
CA TRP A 22 37.60 14.38 22.90
C TRP A 22 36.42 15.36 22.88
N GLN A 23 36.64 16.61 23.25
CA GLN A 23 35.61 17.66 23.16
C GLN A 23 35.28 18.02 21.70
N GLU A 24 36.29 18.11 20.84
CA GLU A 24 36.12 18.35 19.40
C GLU A 24 35.39 17.19 18.70
N ALA A 25 35.74 15.94 19.04
CA ALA A 25 35.06 14.76 18.51
C ALA A 25 33.61 14.61 19.00
N ALA A 26 33.32 14.97 20.25
CA ALA A 26 31.95 14.97 20.77
C ALA A 26 31.09 16.05 20.08
N ALA A 27 31.68 17.21 19.80
CA ALA A 27 31.01 18.29 19.08
C ALA A 27 30.71 17.90 17.62
N SER A 28 31.64 17.25 16.91
CA SER A 28 31.42 16.81 15.53
C SER A 28 30.32 15.74 15.43
N ILE A 29 30.27 14.78 16.35
CA ILE A 29 29.22 13.75 16.39
C ILE A 29 27.83 14.37 16.58
N THR A 30 27.72 15.45 17.36
CA THR A 30 26.43 16.11 17.61
C THR A 30 25.92 16.82 16.36
N VAL A 31 26.84 17.45 15.60
CA VAL A 31 26.52 18.12 14.33
C VAL A 31 26.09 17.11 13.26
N GLU A 32 26.79 15.98 13.14
CA GLU A 32 26.39 14.91 12.21
C GLU A 32 25.04 14.29 12.60
N ALA A 33 24.82 14.02 13.89
CA ALA A 33 23.54 13.50 14.39
C ALA A 33 22.37 14.47 14.14
N SER A 34 22.61 15.79 14.21
CA SER A 34 21.57 16.80 13.96
C SER A 34 21.03 16.79 12.52
N LEU A 35 21.78 16.23 11.56
CA LEU A 35 21.35 16.05 10.17
C LEU A 35 20.84 14.63 9.92
N VAL A 36 21.49 13.61 10.49
CA VAL A 36 21.12 12.21 10.29
C VAL A 36 19.77 11.87 10.93
N VAL A 37 19.49 12.40 12.13
CA VAL A 37 18.23 12.12 12.83
C VAL A 37 17.00 12.66 12.07
N PRO A 38 16.91 13.95 11.66
CA PRO A 38 15.75 14.42 10.90
C PRO A 38 15.65 13.74 9.53
N LEU A 39 16.77 13.43 8.87
CA LEU A 39 16.76 12.68 7.62
C LEU A 39 16.18 11.27 7.83
N ALA A 40 16.60 10.56 8.88
CA ALA A 40 16.08 9.25 9.22
C ALA A 40 14.58 9.31 9.54
N LEU A 41 14.12 10.35 10.25
CA LEU A 41 12.69 10.57 10.49
C LEU A 41 11.92 10.74 9.18
N ILE A 42 12.40 11.55 8.24
CA ILE A 42 11.76 11.72 6.92
C ILE A 42 11.64 10.38 6.20
N VAL A 43 12.71 9.56 6.21
CA VAL A 43 12.70 8.23 5.60
C VAL A 43 11.68 7.33 6.28
N ILE A 44 11.63 7.30 7.61
CA ILE A 44 10.65 6.51 8.36
C ILE A 44 9.22 6.95 8.03
N PHE A 45 8.95 8.26 7.99
CA PHE A 45 7.64 8.78 7.62
C PHE A 45 7.26 8.43 6.17
N LEU A 46 8.22 8.48 5.23
CA LEU A 46 8.00 8.06 3.85
C LEU A 46 7.68 6.56 3.75
N LEU A 47 8.39 5.71 4.49
CA LEU A 47 8.13 4.27 4.52
C LEU A 47 6.73 3.97 5.06
N ILE A 48 6.36 4.56 6.20
CA ILE A 48 5.02 4.41 6.78
C ILE A 48 3.93 4.87 5.79
N SER A 49 4.15 6.01 5.11
CA SER A 49 3.20 6.53 4.11
C SER A 49 3.07 5.59 2.91
N LEU A 50 4.19 5.01 2.46
CA LEU A 50 4.22 4.06 1.35
C LEU A 50 3.56 2.73 1.73
N ASP A 51 3.79 2.25 2.94
CA ASP A 51 3.16 1.02 3.45
C ASP A 51 1.64 1.16 3.48
N PHE A 52 1.13 2.30 3.97
CA PHE A 52 -0.31 2.60 3.91
C PHE A 52 -0.83 2.69 2.48
N TYR A 53 -0.09 3.32 1.56
CA TYR A 53 -0.47 3.39 0.16
C TYR A 53 -0.57 1.99 -0.48
N VAL A 54 0.43 1.14 -0.27
CA VAL A 54 0.45 -0.22 -0.82
C VAL A 54 -0.66 -1.07 -0.20
N HIS A 55 -0.88 -0.94 1.12
CA HIS A 55 -1.94 -1.64 1.82
C HIS A 55 -3.33 -1.27 1.28
N ASP A 56 -3.64 0.02 1.15
CA ASP A 56 -4.94 0.47 0.63
C ASP A 56 -5.13 0.03 -0.82
N LYS A 57 -4.10 0.19 -1.67
CA LYS A 57 -4.14 -0.28 -3.05
C LYS A 57 -4.40 -1.80 -3.15
N ALA A 58 -3.72 -2.60 -2.33
CA ALA A 58 -3.91 -4.05 -2.30
C ALA A 58 -5.32 -4.43 -1.81
N TYR A 59 -5.82 -3.74 -0.78
CA TYR A 59 -7.17 -3.95 -0.26
C TYR A 59 -8.23 -3.67 -1.32
N TYR A 60 -8.16 -2.54 -2.02
CA TYR A 60 -9.15 -2.22 -3.07
C TYR A 60 -9.02 -3.12 -4.29
N THR A 61 -7.83 -3.62 -4.60
CA THR A 61 -7.64 -4.65 -5.63
C THR A 61 -8.36 -5.94 -5.26
N LEU A 62 -8.23 -6.38 -4.01
CA LEU A 62 -8.96 -7.54 -3.51
C LEU A 62 -10.48 -7.30 -3.53
N CYS A 63 -10.94 -6.14 -3.06
CA CYS A 63 -12.35 -5.78 -3.11
C CYS A 63 -12.88 -5.79 -4.55
N ALA A 64 -12.09 -5.35 -5.53
CA ALA A 64 -12.46 -5.39 -6.92
C ALA A 64 -12.63 -6.81 -7.47
N PHE A 65 -11.71 -7.70 -7.13
CA PHE A 65 -11.87 -9.10 -7.49
C PHE A 65 -13.08 -9.75 -6.80
N GLU A 66 -13.31 -9.48 -5.51
CA GLU A 66 -14.46 -10.02 -4.78
C GLU A 66 -15.81 -9.54 -5.34
N THR A 67 -15.94 -8.25 -5.68
CA THR A 67 -17.18 -7.72 -6.26
C THR A 67 -17.43 -8.25 -7.66
N VAL A 68 -16.39 -8.37 -8.49
CA VAL A 68 -16.49 -8.95 -9.83
C VAL A 68 -16.88 -10.43 -9.77
N MET A 69 -16.23 -11.22 -8.92
CA MET A 69 -16.55 -12.65 -8.76
C MET A 69 -17.96 -12.85 -8.22
N THR A 70 -18.40 -12.00 -7.29
CA THR A 70 -19.79 -11.98 -6.81
C THR A 70 -20.76 -11.67 -7.95
N GLY A 71 -20.53 -10.58 -8.68
CA GLY A 71 -21.38 -10.18 -9.80
C GLY A 71 -21.48 -11.24 -10.90
N ASN A 72 -20.37 -11.91 -11.21
CA ASN A 72 -20.33 -13.02 -12.16
C ASN A 72 -21.09 -14.26 -11.64
N SER A 73 -20.90 -14.63 -10.37
CA SER A 73 -21.56 -15.78 -9.76
C SER A 73 -23.09 -15.62 -9.72
N TYR A 74 -23.57 -14.44 -9.33
CA TYR A 74 -25.01 -14.14 -9.26
C TYR A 74 -25.59 -13.71 -10.61
N GLY A 75 -24.76 -13.21 -11.55
CA GLY A 75 -25.15 -12.94 -12.93
C GLY A 75 -25.63 -14.19 -13.67
N ARG A 76 -25.14 -15.38 -13.28
CA ARG A 76 -25.63 -16.67 -13.79
C ARG A 76 -27.09 -16.97 -13.42
N MET A 77 -27.60 -16.38 -12.35
CA MET A 77 -28.99 -16.50 -11.91
C MET A 77 -29.90 -15.43 -12.55
N GLY A 78 -29.31 -14.37 -13.11
CA GLY A 78 -30.00 -13.23 -13.71
C GLY A 78 -29.13 -11.97 -13.67
N GLN A 79 -29.13 -11.19 -14.76
CA GLN A 79 -28.27 -10.00 -14.88
C GLN A 79 -28.61 -8.93 -13.83
N GLU A 80 -29.91 -8.70 -13.60
CA GLU A 80 -30.41 -7.73 -12.60
C GLU A 80 -30.06 -8.15 -11.16
N SER A 81 -30.11 -9.46 -10.86
CA SER A 81 -29.65 -9.98 -9.57
C SER A 81 -28.14 -9.87 -9.39
N GLY A 82 -27.36 -10.14 -10.45
CA GLY A 82 -25.91 -10.02 -10.44
C GLY A 82 -25.41 -8.61 -10.09
N GLU A 83 -26.00 -7.58 -10.72
CA GLU A 83 -25.67 -6.18 -10.41
C GLU A 83 -26.01 -5.79 -8.98
N ARG A 84 -27.19 -6.20 -8.50
CA ARG A 84 -27.67 -5.85 -7.15
C ARG A 84 -26.76 -6.43 -6.07
N TYR A 85 -26.39 -7.71 -6.18
CA TYR A 85 -25.48 -8.35 -5.23
C TYR A 85 -24.06 -7.81 -5.31
N ALA A 86 -23.57 -7.44 -6.50
CA ALA A 86 -22.26 -6.83 -6.64
C ALA A 86 -22.21 -5.42 -6.01
N LYS A 87 -23.25 -4.60 -6.20
CA LYS A 87 -23.40 -3.29 -5.55
C LYS A 87 -23.53 -3.40 -4.04
N GLU A 88 -24.30 -4.38 -3.55
CA GLU A 88 -24.42 -4.64 -2.11
C GLU A 88 -23.07 -5.06 -1.51
N LYS A 89 -22.35 -6.00 -2.16
CA LYS A 89 -21.00 -6.39 -1.72
C LYS A 89 -20.02 -5.23 -1.73
N LEU A 90 -20.02 -4.42 -2.78
CA LEU A 90 -19.23 -3.20 -2.84
C LEU A 90 -19.51 -2.30 -1.63
N SER A 91 -20.78 -2.03 -1.35
CA SER A 91 -21.17 -1.18 -0.22
C SER A 91 -20.76 -1.77 1.14
N SER A 92 -20.78 -3.10 1.27
CA SER A 92 -20.36 -3.78 2.49
C SER A 92 -18.84 -3.72 2.71
N LEU A 93 -18.06 -3.85 1.63
CA LEU A 93 -16.60 -3.77 1.67
C LEU A 93 -16.13 -2.34 1.95
N LEU A 94 -16.81 -1.34 1.37
CA LEU A 94 -16.58 0.07 1.69
C LEU A 94 -16.85 0.38 3.17
N LYS A 95 -17.90 -0.20 3.76
CA LYS A 95 -18.21 -0.06 5.20
C LYS A 95 -17.24 -0.81 6.11
N ALA A 96 -16.66 -1.92 5.64
CA ALA A 96 -15.71 -2.72 6.40
C ALA A 96 -14.31 -2.07 6.46
N HIS A 97 -14.01 -1.16 5.54
CA HIS A 97 -12.74 -0.44 5.52
C HIS A 97 -12.62 0.47 6.75
N ARG A 98 -11.58 0.24 7.57
CA ARG A 98 -11.39 0.89 8.87
C ARG A 98 -10.40 2.06 8.87
N MET A 99 -9.78 2.38 7.74
CA MET A 99 -8.79 3.46 7.67
C MET A 99 -9.46 4.81 7.41
N PRO A 100 -8.92 5.93 7.95
CA PRO A 100 -9.44 7.29 7.74
C PRO A 100 -9.03 7.83 6.35
N THR A 101 -9.25 7.03 5.32
CA THR A 101 -8.99 7.36 3.92
C THR A 101 -10.29 7.87 3.29
N GLU A 102 -10.24 8.76 2.28
CA GLU A 102 -11.45 9.19 1.56
C GLU A 102 -12.15 7.95 0.99
N VAL A 103 -13.47 7.87 1.16
CA VAL A 103 -14.26 6.73 0.67
C VAL A 103 -14.14 6.69 -0.85
N PRO A 104 -13.57 5.62 -1.44
CA PRO A 104 -13.42 5.56 -2.89
C PRO A 104 -14.76 5.41 -3.59
N GLN A 105 -14.86 5.99 -4.78
CA GLN A 105 -15.98 5.77 -5.68
C GLN A 105 -15.76 4.44 -6.42
N GLY A 106 -16.53 3.42 -6.03
CA GLY A 106 -16.60 2.16 -6.78
C GLY A 106 -17.78 2.18 -7.75
N GLN A 107 -17.54 1.87 -9.02
CA GLN A 107 -18.58 1.60 -10.01
C GLN A 107 -18.48 0.14 -10.46
N VAL A 108 -19.62 -0.54 -10.54
CA VAL A 108 -19.70 -1.92 -11.04
C VAL A 108 -20.67 -1.96 -12.20
N LYS A 109 -20.22 -2.52 -13.33
CA LYS A 109 -21.02 -2.74 -14.52
C LYS A 109 -21.00 -4.23 -14.85
N VAL A 110 -22.17 -4.87 -14.86
CA VAL A 110 -22.30 -6.30 -15.15
C VAL A 110 -22.90 -6.45 -16.55
N THR A 111 -22.09 -6.91 -17.50
CA THR A 111 -22.54 -7.24 -18.87
C THR A 111 -22.62 -8.76 -19.03
N ASP A 112 -23.45 -9.25 -19.95
CA ASP A 112 -23.67 -10.69 -20.19
C ASP A 112 -22.38 -11.48 -20.45
N GLU A 113 -21.37 -10.86 -21.06
CA GLU A 113 -20.08 -11.49 -21.38
C GLU A 113 -18.96 -11.19 -20.38
N HIS A 114 -19.00 -10.04 -19.70
CA HIS A 114 -17.93 -9.53 -18.84
C HIS A 114 -18.49 -8.74 -17.66
N THR A 115 -17.99 -9.02 -16.46
CA THR A 115 -18.25 -8.23 -15.25
C THR A 115 -17.04 -7.35 -14.99
N GLU A 116 -17.24 -6.03 -15.02
CA GLU A 116 -16.21 -5.03 -14.73
C GLU A 116 -16.54 -4.31 -13.42
N ALA A 117 -15.56 -4.22 -12.52
CA ALA A 117 -15.63 -3.33 -11.39
C ALA A 117 -14.44 -2.38 -11.41
N VAL A 118 -14.74 -1.09 -11.38
CA VAL A 118 -13.76 -0.01 -11.34
C VAL A 118 -13.84 0.63 -9.96
N PHE A 119 -12.68 0.75 -9.32
CA PHE A 119 -12.50 1.41 -8.04
C PHE A 119 -11.58 2.61 -8.29
N GLU A 120 -12.11 3.79 -8.05
CA GLU A 120 -11.35 5.03 -8.07
C GLU A 120 -11.32 5.61 -6.66
N GLY A 121 -10.13 5.91 -6.17
CA GLY A 121 -9.98 6.53 -4.86
C GLY A 121 -8.72 7.36 -4.74
N SER A 122 -8.73 8.17 -3.69
CA SER A 122 -7.61 9.01 -3.31
C SER A 122 -7.19 8.60 -1.90
N VAL A 123 -5.90 8.32 -1.70
CA VAL A 123 -5.40 8.05 -0.33
C VAL A 123 -5.25 9.40 0.38
N CYS A 124 -5.89 9.54 1.54
CA CYS A 124 -5.94 10.80 2.29
C CYS A 124 -4.56 11.21 2.81
N GLN A 125 -4.30 12.51 2.72
CA GLN A 125 -3.00 13.16 2.93
C GLN A 125 -2.62 13.22 4.41
N LEU A 126 -1.55 12.52 4.80
CA LEU A 126 -0.87 12.78 6.08
C LEU A 126 -0.20 14.18 6.13
N TRP A 127 0.01 14.86 4.98
CA TRP A 127 0.85 16.08 4.90
C TRP A 127 0.40 17.17 3.92
N GLY A 128 -0.91 17.33 3.66
CA GLY A 128 -1.48 18.55 3.05
C GLY A 128 -1.09 18.94 1.61
N HIS A 129 -0.17 18.25 0.92
CA HIS A 129 0.16 18.47 -0.50
C HIS A 129 0.44 17.14 -1.23
N GLY A 130 -0.38 16.82 -2.24
CA GLY A 130 -0.20 15.66 -3.13
C GLY A 130 -1.39 14.70 -3.15
N ILE A 131 -2.12 14.64 -4.26
CA ILE A 131 -3.22 13.70 -4.47
C ILE A 131 -2.65 12.43 -5.11
N TRP A 132 -2.49 11.36 -4.32
CA TRP A 132 -2.16 10.04 -4.85
C TRP A 132 -3.46 9.35 -5.25
N LYS A 133 -3.79 9.46 -6.54
CA LYS A 133 -4.94 8.78 -7.13
C LYS A 133 -4.58 7.34 -7.44
N TYR A 134 -5.41 6.39 -7.02
CA TYR A 134 -5.34 5.02 -7.50
C TYR A 134 -6.58 4.70 -8.32
N HIS A 135 -6.35 4.10 -9.48
CA HIS A 135 -7.38 3.57 -10.35
C HIS A 135 -7.15 2.07 -10.44
N VAL A 136 -8.10 1.28 -9.93
CA VAL A 136 -8.04 -0.17 -9.95
C VAL A 136 -9.25 -0.68 -10.71
N SER A 137 -9.01 -1.33 -11.85
CA SER A 137 -10.03 -1.98 -12.64
C SER A 137 -9.82 -3.48 -12.56
N ALA A 138 -10.89 -4.22 -12.23
CA ALA A 138 -10.93 -5.66 -12.31
C ALA A 138 -12.01 -6.07 -13.32
N GLU A 139 -11.65 -6.99 -14.21
CA GLU A 139 -12.54 -7.56 -15.21
C GLU A 139 -12.53 -9.08 -15.05
N ALA A 140 -13.72 -9.69 -15.07
CA ALA A 140 -13.83 -11.14 -15.21
C ALA A 140 -14.83 -11.51 -16.31
N LYS A 141 -14.41 -12.42 -17.17
CA LYS A 141 -15.26 -13.01 -18.20
C LYS A 141 -16.36 -13.85 -17.56
N ASN A 142 -17.61 -13.57 -17.91
CA ASN A 142 -18.75 -14.38 -17.51
C ASN A 142 -18.77 -15.66 -18.36
N ILE A 143 -18.36 -16.77 -17.76
CA ILE A 143 -18.31 -18.07 -18.43
C ILE A 143 -19.45 -18.92 -17.87
N ARG A 144 -20.34 -19.40 -18.75
CA ARG A 144 -21.37 -20.38 -18.45
C ARG A 144 -20.86 -21.79 -18.79
N PRO A 145 -20.14 -22.48 -17.88
CA PRO A 145 -19.52 -23.77 -18.16
C PRO A 145 -20.56 -24.83 -18.56
N GLU A 146 -21.77 -24.77 -18.02
CA GLU A 146 -22.87 -25.67 -18.33
C GLU A 146 -23.26 -25.64 -19.81
N GLU A 147 -23.40 -24.45 -20.40
CA GLU A 147 -23.74 -24.30 -21.82
C GLU A 147 -22.55 -24.69 -22.71
N ARG A 148 -21.33 -24.37 -22.26
CA ARG A 148 -20.11 -24.75 -22.97
C ARG A 148 -19.93 -26.27 -23.02
N ILE A 149 -20.12 -26.95 -21.89
CA ILE A 149 -20.07 -28.42 -21.79
C ILE A 149 -21.20 -29.06 -22.59
N ARG A 150 -22.43 -28.52 -22.54
CA ARG A 150 -23.55 -29.01 -23.36
C ARG A 150 -23.23 -28.90 -24.85
N ARG A 151 -22.70 -27.76 -25.32
CA ARG A 151 -22.29 -27.60 -26.72
C ARG A 151 -21.22 -28.61 -27.12
N ILE A 152 -20.20 -28.84 -26.29
CA ILE A 152 -19.15 -29.83 -26.57
C ILE A 152 -19.76 -31.23 -26.68
N ARG A 153 -20.62 -31.65 -25.75
CA ARG A 153 -21.29 -32.96 -25.82
C ARG A 153 -22.23 -33.08 -27.02
N MET A 154 -22.93 -32.01 -27.38
CA MET A 154 -23.79 -32.02 -28.57
C MET A 154 -22.97 -32.22 -29.84
N VAL A 155 -21.82 -31.56 -29.96
CA VAL A 155 -20.91 -31.72 -31.10
C VAL A 155 -20.32 -33.13 -31.13
N GLU A 156 -19.92 -33.66 -29.97
CA GLU A 156 -19.40 -35.04 -29.84
C GLU A 156 -20.45 -36.08 -30.29
N ASN A 157 -21.72 -35.90 -29.90
CA ASN A 157 -22.83 -36.75 -30.33
C ASN A 157 -23.19 -36.64 -31.83
N ILE A 158 -22.77 -35.57 -32.52
CA ILE A 158 -23.01 -35.39 -33.97
C ILE A 158 -21.88 -36.03 -34.80
N ILE A 159 -20.67 -36.11 -34.22
CA ILE A 159 -19.47 -36.62 -34.91
C ILE A 159 -19.32 -38.15 -34.74
N SER A 160 -19.89 -38.72 -33.66
CA SER A 160 -19.95 -40.18 -33.43
C SER A 160 -21.12 -40.85 -34.15
#